data_AF-A0A2E1X051-F1
#
_entry.id   AF-A0A2E1X051-F1
#
_cell.length_a   1.000
_cell.length_b   1.000
_cell.length_c   1.000
_cell.angle_alpha   90.00
_cell.angle_beta   90.00
_cell.angle_gamma   90.00
#
_symmetry.space_group_name_H-M   'P 1'
#
loop_
_entity.id
_entity.type
_entity.pdbx_description
1 polymer ?
#
loop_
_entity_poly.entity_id
_entity_poly.type
_entity_poly.pdbx_seq_one_letter_code
_entity_poly.pdbx_strand_id
1 'polypeptide(L)'
;ASGNYKYVHGGINPKTGKEWLPSNITYGLKKKTRDELTKSQNNNEKYAYGNGNSLYACDIGVGNCTDYHSYFISLSRTLEIPARFHMGFPIPSGKEGRVKGYHCWADYYIDGEGWYPVDISEADKDPSKAEYFFGTVDESRVEMMIGRDFSLDECSSNPVNLFIYPLLEIEDKSSKNFKKSFTFKEI
;
A
#
# COMPACT_ATOMS: atom_id res chain seq x y z
N ALA A 1 -12.52 -3.49 -1.19
CA ALA A 1 -11.62 -2.33 -1.31
C ALA A 1 -10.76 -2.35 -0.05
N SER A 2 -9.43 -2.22 -0.16
CA SER A 2 -8.57 -2.10 1.03
C SER A 2 -9.05 -0.91 1.85
N GLY A 3 -8.88 -0.94 3.17
CA GLY A 3 -9.30 0.12 4.11
C GLY A 3 -8.64 1.49 3.92
N ASN A 4 -8.09 1.76 2.73
CA ASN A 4 -7.44 3.00 2.31
C ASN A 4 -8.45 4.14 2.01
N TYR A 5 -9.72 3.94 2.36
CA TYR A 5 -10.80 4.94 2.39
C TYR A 5 -10.50 6.11 3.36
N LYS A 6 -9.57 5.94 4.30
CA LYS A 6 -9.29 6.91 5.38
C LYS A 6 -8.71 8.27 4.93
N TYR A 7 -8.02 8.33 3.80
CA TYR A 7 -7.42 9.61 3.34
C TYR A 7 -8.33 10.38 2.38
N VAL A 8 -9.28 9.73 1.70
CA VAL A 8 -10.22 10.42 0.79
C VAL A 8 -11.45 10.94 1.53
N HIS A 9 -11.92 10.20 2.54
CA HIS A 9 -13.11 10.53 3.31
C HIS A 9 -12.79 11.15 4.68
N GLY A 10 -11.50 11.35 4.98
CA GLY A 10 -11.03 11.78 6.28
C GLY A 10 -11.28 10.75 7.38
N GLY A 11 -11.36 11.24 8.62
CA GLY A 11 -11.63 10.43 9.81
C GLY A 11 -10.61 10.71 10.91
N ILE A 12 -10.74 10.01 12.04
CA ILE A 12 -9.82 10.16 13.17
C ILE A 12 -8.98 8.90 13.27
N ASN A 13 -7.67 9.05 13.43
CA ASN A 13 -6.79 7.96 13.79
C ASN A 13 -7.13 7.50 15.23
N PRO A 14 -7.65 6.28 15.42
CA PRO A 14 -8.07 5.82 16.74
C PRO A 14 -6.89 5.62 17.72
N LYS A 15 -5.65 5.52 17.22
CA LYS A 15 -4.45 5.38 18.04
C LYS A 15 -3.89 6.70 18.54
N THR A 16 -4.09 7.78 17.78
CA THR A 16 -3.48 9.09 18.10
C THR A 16 -4.50 10.19 18.39
N GLY A 17 -5.78 9.97 18.07
CA GLY A 17 -6.84 10.97 18.18
C GLY A 17 -6.75 12.09 17.13
N LYS A 18 -5.80 12.03 16.20
CA LYS A 18 -5.59 13.06 15.16
C LYS A 18 -6.45 12.80 13.93
N GLU A 19 -6.90 13.88 13.27
CA GLU A 19 -7.61 13.78 12.00
C GLU A 19 -6.67 13.25 10.89
N TRP A 20 -7.16 12.30 10.10
CA TRP A 20 -6.56 11.88 8.85
C TRP A 20 -6.81 12.93 7.78
N LEU A 21 -5.73 13.40 7.17
CA LEU A 21 -5.76 14.41 6.11
C LEU A 21 -6.60 15.66 6.49
N PRO A 22 -6.21 16.44 7.52
CA PRO A 22 -6.89 17.69 7.88
C PRO A 22 -7.06 18.66 6.70
N SER A 23 -8.22 19.30 6.55
CA SER A 23 -8.45 20.27 5.45
C SER A 23 -7.80 21.63 5.64
N ASN A 24 -7.35 21.96 6.85
CA ASN A 24 -6.81 23.27 7.19
C ASN A 24 -5.31 23.43 6.86
N ILE A 25 -4.69 22.43 6.23
CA ILE A 25 -3.29 22.46 5.81
C ILE A 25 -3.15 22.08 4.33
N THR A 26 -1.93 22.22 3.81
CA THR A 26 -1.56 21.76 2.47
C THR A 26 -0.52 20.65 2.56
N TYR A 27 -0.44 19.84 1.51
CA TYR A 27 0.31 18.59 1.48
C TYR A 27 1.45 18.60 0.47
N GLY A 28 2.57 18.04 0.90
CA GLY A 28 3.76 17.82 0.08
C GLY A 28 4.43 19.10 -0.40
N LEU A 29 5.46 18.92 -1.23
CA LEU A 29 6.20 20.01 -1.87
C LEU A 29 5.30 20.85 -2.81
N LYS A 30 4.27 20.22 -3.39
CA LYS A 30 3.32 20.89 -4.28
C LYS A 30 2.21 21.66 -3.57
N LYS A 31 2.18 21.65 -2.22
CA LYS A 31 1.20 22.36 -1.38
C LYS A 31 -0.25 22.12 -1.81
N LYS A 32 -0.61 20.87 -2.07
CA LYS A 32 -1.98 20.51 -2.49
C LYS A 32 -2.96 20.58 -1.33
N THR A 33 -4.18 21.05 -1.59
CA THR A 33 -5.29 21.00 -0.61
C THR A 33 -5.94 19.61 -0.59
N ARG A 34 -6.63 19.27 0.50
CA ARG A 34 -7.41 18.02 0.58
C ARG A 34 -8.38 17.86 -0.61
N ASP A 35 -9.07 18.92 -0.98
CA ASP A 35 -10.08 18.88 -2.05
C ASP A 35 -9.46 18.59 -3.42
N GLU A 36 -8.28 19.16 -3.70
CA GLU A 36 -7.52 18.83 -4.92
C GLU A 36 -7.12 17.35 -4.95
N LEU A 37 -6.66 16.81 -3.81
CA LEU A 37 -6.26 15.40 -3.71
C LEU A 37 -7.45 14.45 -3.89
N THR A 38 -8.56 14.73 -3.20
CA THR A 38 -9.80 13.96 -3.33
C THR A 38 -10.36 14.01 -4.75
N LYS A 39 -10.33 15.18 -5.40
CA LYS A 39 -10.75 15.32 -6.79
C LYS A 39 -9.87 14.48 -7.71
N SER A 40 -8.55 14.56 -7.56
CA SER A 40 -7.62 13.80 -8.41
C SER A 40 -7.79 12.28 -8.23
N GLN A 41 -7.99 11.83 -6.99
CA GLN A 41 -8.26 10.43 -6.68
C GLN A 41 -9.56 9.94 -7.33
N ASN A 42 -10.65 10.70 -7.23
CA ASN A 42 -11.95 10.32 -7.79
C ASN A 42 -11.94 10.25 -9.32
N ASN A 43 -11.15 11.11 -9.96
CA ASN A 43 -11.04 11.16 -11.42
C ASN A 43 -10.00 10.16 -11.98
N ASN A 44 -9.33 9.37 -11.13
CA ASN A 44 -8.16 8.56 -11.52
C ASN A 44 -7.13 9.36 -12.34
N GLU A 45 -6.95 10.63 -11.99
CA GLU A 45 -6.02 11.53 -12.69
C GLU A 45 -4.56 11.20 -12.35
N LYS A 46 -3.63 11.93 -12.98
CA LYS A 46 -2.17 11.80 -12.81
C LYS A 46 -1.69 11.77 -11.34
N TYR A 47 -2.50 12.26 -10.39
CA TYR A 47 -2.22 12.32 -8.96
C TYR A 47 -3.15 11.41 -8.12
N ALA A 48 -3.47 10.21 -8.63
CA ALA A 48 -4.16 9.18 -7.86
C ALA A 48 -3.14 8.26 -7.15
N TYR A 49 -3.33 8.09 -5.83
CA TYR A 49 -2.50 7.23 -4.99
C TYR A 49 -2.96 5.77 -5.06
N GLY A 50 -2.06 4.86 -4.68
CA GLY A 50 -2.26 3.40 -4.69
C GLY A 50 -1.63 2.68 -5.87
N ASN A 51 -0.91 3.42 -6.71
CA ASN A 51 -0.17 2.88 -7.86
C ASN A 51 1.32 2.69 -7.54
N GLY A 52 1.78 3.13 -6.36
CA GLY A 52 3.19 3.00 -5.99
C GLY A 52 4.09 3.95 -6.76
N ASN A 53 3.59 5.13 -7.09
CA ASN A 53 4.35 6.18 -7.77
C ASN A 53 5.19 6.95 -6.73
N SER A 54 6.50 6.70 -6.71
CA SER A 54 7.42 7.30 -5.75
C SER A 54 7.56 8.82 -5.91
N LEU A 55 7.49 9.33 -7.15
CA LEU A 55 7.52 10.77 -7.42
C LEU A 55 6.26 11.45 -6.89
N TYR A 56 5.09 10.84 -7.10
CA TYR A 56 3.83 11.30 -6.52
C TYR A 56 3.93 11.34 -4.98
N ALA A 57 4.38 10.25 -4.36
CA ALA A 57 4.52 10.18 -2.91
C ALA A 57 5.48 11.26 -2.36
N CYS A 58 6.59 11.52 -3.06
CA CYS A 58 7.55 12.58 -2.72
C CYS A 58 6.94 13.98 -2.87
N ASP A 59 6.33 14.27 -4.01
CA ASP A 59 5.80 15.60 -4.35
C ASP A 59 4.56 15.97 -3.52
N ILE A 60 3.71 14.99 -3.23
CA ILE A 60 2.40 15.18 -2.63
C ILE A 60 2.40 14.86 -1.13
N GLY A 61 3.27 13.97 -0.66
CA GLY A 61 3.38 13.62 0.76
C GLY A 61 2.14 12.92 1.33
N VAL A 62 1.25 12.40 0.48
CA VAL A 62 0.02 11.68 0.85
C VAL A 62 -0.11 10.47 -0.06
N GLY A 63 -0.44 9.31 0.50
CA GLY A 63 -0.67 8.10 -0.29
C GLY A 63 -1.22 6.97 0.55
N ASN A 64 -1.09 5.74 0.06
CA ASN A 64 -1.40 4.55 0.84
C ASN A 64 -0.17 3.65 1.02
N CYS A 65 -0.38 2.45 1.57
CA CYS A 65 0.69 1.47 1.78
C CYS A 65 1.49 1.17 0.51
N THR A 66 0.88 1.13 -0.68
CA THR A 66 1.62 0.94 -1.92
C THR A 66 2.59 2.10 -2.18
N ASP A 67 2.16 3.35 -1.99
CA ASP A 67 2.96 4.55 -2.32
C ASP A 67 4.08 4.79 -1.32
N TYR A 68 3.80 4.65 -0.01
CA TYR A 68 4.81 4.84 1.04
C TYR A 68 5.99 3.88 0.87
N HIS A 69 5.70 2.59 0.67
CA HIS A 69 6.74 1.59 0.49
C HIS A 69 7.45 1.74 -0.86
N SER A 70 6.75 2.16 -1.91
CA SER A 70 7.41 2.43 -3.21
C SER A 70 8.35 3.63 -3.12
N TYR A 71 7.99 4.67 -2.37
CA TYR A 71 8.87 5.80 -2.10
C TYR A 71 10.09 5.39 -1.28
N PHE A 72 9.89 4.64 -0.20
CA PHE A 72 10.98 4.08 0.60
C PHE A 72 11.95 3.26 -0.25
N ILE A 73 11.45 2.31 -1.05
CA ILE A 73 12.28 1.50 -1.96
C ILE A 73 13.06 2.38 -2.94
N SER A 74 12.44 3.43 -3.48
CA SER A 74 13.10 4.38 -4.38
C SER A 74 14.27 5.10 -3.68
N LEU A 75 14.08 5.53 -2.43
CA LEU A 75 15.12 6.17 -1.63
C LEU A 75 16.24 5.19 -1.28
N SER A 76 15.91 3.99 -0.78
CA SER A 76 16.88 2.94 -0.46
C SER A 76 17.76 2.61 -1.66
N ARG A 77 17.16 2.39 -2.84
CA ARG A 77 17.92 2.08 -4.06
C ARG A 77 18.76 3.25 -4.56
N THR A 78 18.34 4.49 -4.31
CA THR A 78 19.17 5.69 -4.59
C THR A 78 20.41 5.73 -3.71
N LEU A 79 20.31 5.20 -2.49
CA LEU A 79 21.42 5.02 -1.56
C LEU A 79 22.16 3.68 -1.74
N GLU A 80 21.95 3.01 -2.88
CA GLU A 80 22.56 1.71 -3.21
C GLU A 80 22.20 0.57 -2.24
N ILE A 81 21.10 0.72 -1.49
CA ILE A 81 20.57 -0.31 -0.59
C ILE A 81 19.54 -1.15 -1.36
N PRO A 82 19.75 -2.47 -1.50
CA PRO A 82 18.75 -3.35 -2.07
C PRO A 82 17.46 -3.30 -1.26
N ALA A 83 16.33 -3.12 -1.95
CA ALA A 83 15.01 -3.08 -1.34
C ALA A 83 13.98 -3.75 -2.26
N ARG A 84 12.99 -4.42 -1.67
CA ARG A 84 11.95 -5.17 -2.40
C ARG A 84 10.56 -4.88 -1.84
N PHE A 85 9.57 -4.95 -2.72
CA PHE A 85 8.17 -4.70 -2.40
C PHE A 85 7.46 -5.99 -2.04
N HIS A 86 6.57 -5.95 -1.05
CA HIS A 86 5.76 -7.08 -0.64
C HIS A 86 4.30 -6.70 -0.59
N MET A 87 3.42 -7.63 -0.96
CA MET A 87 1.98 -7.45 -0.84
C MET A 87 1.30 -8.76 -0.50
N GLY A 88 0.27 -8.65 0.34
CA GLY A 88 -0.40 -9.80 0.93
C GLY A 88 -1.70 -9.42 1.62
N PHE A 89 -2.15 -10.29 2.51
CA PHE A 89 -3.39 -10.13 3.26
C PHE A 89 -3.11 -10.11 4.76
N PRO A 90 -3.58 -9.09 5.49
CA PRO A 90 -3.59 -9.13 6.95
C PRO A 90 -4.64 -10.13 7.43
N ILE A 91 -4.25 -10.96 8.38
CA ILE A 91 -5.08 -11.93 9.05
C ILE A 91 -5.76 -11.24 10.25
N PRO A 92 -7.10 -11.29 10.35
CA PRO A 92 -7.80 -10.70 11.49
C PRO A 92 -7.44 -11.44 12.79
N SER A 93 -7.42 -10.71 13.90
CA SER A 93 -7.27 -11.30 15.23
C SER A 93 -8.41 -12.27 15.55
N GLY A 94 -8.10 -13.37 16.24
CA GLY A 94 -9.07 -14.40 16.65
C GLY A 94 -8.89 -15.69 15.85
N LYS A 95 -9.81 -16.65 16.04
CA LYS A 95 -9.74 -17.98 15.40
C LYS A 95 -10.29 -18.01 13.97
N GLU A 96 -11.09 -17.02 13.60
CA GLU A 96 -11.67 -16.89 12.27
C GLU A 96 -12.07 -15.44 12.00
N GLY A 97 -12.19 -15.08 10.72
CA GLY A 97 -12.67 -13.75 10.37
C GLY A 97 -12.58 -13.42 8.89
N ARG A 98 -13.18 -12.28 8.53
CA ARG A 98 -13.12 -11.74 7.18
C ARG A 98 -11.84 -10.92 6.98
N VAL A 99 -11.11 -11.24 5.91
CA VAL A 99 -9.97 -10.45 5.44
C VAL A 99 -10.51 -9.27 4.61
N LYS A 100 -10.23 -8.04 5.07
CA LYS A 100 -10.87 -6.82 4.53
C LYS A 100 -10.28 -6.35 3.20
N GLY A 101 -9.05 -6.71 2.89
CA GLY A 101 -8.34 -6.36 1.67
C GLY A 101 -6.85 -6.59 1.81
N TYR A 102 -6.08 -6.19 0.81
CA TYR A 102 -4.62 -6.32 0.83
C TYR A 102 -3.94 -5.35 1.78
N HIS A 103 -2.69 -5.65 2.09
CA HIS A 103 -1.70 -4.79 2.74
C HIS A 103 -0.35 -4.89 2.02
N CYS A 104 0.50 -3.87 2.16
CA CYS A 104 1.84 -3.85 1.54
C CYS A 104 2.88 -3.47 2.58
N TRP A 105 4.09 -3.98 2.41
CA TRP A 105 5.28 -3.60 3.16
C TRP A 105 6.50 -3.65 2.22
N ALA A 106 7.68 -3.35 2.74
CA ALA A 106 8.93 -3.51 2.01
C ALA A 106 9.95 -4.25 2.85
N ASP A 107 10.98 -4.79 2.20
CA ASP A 107 12.22 -5.17 2.87
C ASP A 107 13.37 -4.31 2.33
N TYR A 108 14.39 -4.13 3.16
CA TYR A 108 15.69 -3.57 2.81
C TYR A 108 16.81 -4.52 3.26
N TYR A 109 17.94 -4.48 2.57
CA TYR A 109 19.07 -5.37 2.84
C TYR A 109 20.16 -4.65 3.63
N ILE A 110 20.63 -5.28 4.69
CA ILE A 110 21.80 -4.85 5.47
C ILE A 110 22.95 -5.81 5.15
N ASP A 111 24.09 -5.26 4.74
CA ASP A 111 25.28 -6.07 4.44
C ASP A 111 25.76 -6.84 5.68
N GLY A 112 26.07 -8.11 5.49
CA GLY A 112 26.42 -9.04 6.58
C GLY A 112 25.26 -9.54 7.45
N GLU A 113 24.06 -8.95 7.38
CA GLU A 113 22.92 -9.34 8.23
C GLU A 113 21.73 -9.94 7.45
N GLY A 114 21.44 -9.43 6.25
CA GLY A 114 20.38 -9.94 5.39
C GLY A 114 19.20 -8.99 5.20
N TRP A 115 18.02 -9.56 4.95
CA TRP A 115 16.79 -8.80 4.67
C TRP A 115 16.05 -8.44 5.96
N TYR A 116 15.76 -7.15 6.12
CA TYR A 116 14.95 -6.60 7.20
C TYR A 116 13.65 -6.02 6.64
N PRO A 117 12.50 -6.29 7.29
CA PRO A 117 11.24 -5.73 6.86
C PRO A 117 11.03 -4.31 7.39
N VAL A 118 10.16 -3.57 6.70
CA VAL A 118 9.67 -2.25 7.12
C VAL A 118 8.19 -2.08 6.74
N ASP A 119 7.37 -1.65 7.70
CA ASP A 119 5.94 -1.38 7.50
C ASP A 119 5.57 0.05 7.91
N ILE A 120 5.87 0.99 7.03
CA ILE A 120 5.64 2.43 7.21
C ILE A 120 4.16 2.72 7.40
N SER A 121 3.30 1.93 6.76
CA SER A 121 1.86 2.17 6.77
C SER A 121 1.18 1.74 8.08
N GLU A 122 1.68 0.69 8.74
CA GLU A 122 1.29 0.36 10.12
C GLU A 122 1.92 1.32 11.13
N ALA A 123 3.18 1.73 10.93
CA ALA A 123 3.82 2.76 11.76
C ALA A 123 3.06 4.11 11.71
N ASP A 124 2.56 4.53 10.55
CA ASP A 124 1.73 5.75 10.43
C ASP A 124 0.38 5.60 11.16
N LYS A 125 -0.19 4.39 11.17
CA LYS A 125 -1.42 4.10 11.95
C LYS A 125 -1.16 4.15 13.45
N ASP A 126 -0.07 3.57 13.91
CA ASP A 126 0.34 3.53 15.32
C ASP A 126 1.79 4.01 15.50
N PRO A 127 2.03 5.33 15.58
CA PRO A 127 3.38 5.89 15.66
C PRO A 127 4.19 5.43 16.88
N SER A 128 3.52 4.90 17.92
CA SER A 128 4.21 4.31 19.07
C SER A 128 5.00 3.04 18.72
N LYS A 129 4.72 2.44 17.55
CA LYS A 129 5.37 1.24 17.02
C LYS A 129 6.32 1.53 15.87
N ALA A 130 6.72 2.79 15.65
CA ALA A 130 7.60 3.15 14.54
C ALA A 130 8.90 2.33 14.53
N GLU A 131 9.58 2.22 15.67
CA GLU A 131 10.79 1.41 15.81
C GLU A 131 10.54 -0.09 15.58
N TYR A 132 9.41 -0.62 16.07
CA TYR A 132 9.03 -2.02 15.84
C TYR A 132 8.88 -2.31 14.35
N PHE A 133 8.14 -1.46 13.63
CA PHE A 133 7.90 -1.62 12.20
C PHE A 133 9.09 -1.20 11.32
N PHE A 134 10.22 -0.81 11.89
CA PHE A 134 11.48 -0.55 11.19
C PHE A 134 12.48 -1.67 11.50
N GLY A 135 12.22 -2.86 10.95
CA GLY A 135 12.99 -4.09 11.22
C GLY A 135 12.09 -5.29 11.59
N THR A 136 10.79 -5.06 11.83
CA THR A 136 9.81 -6.13 12.10
C THR A 136 8.50 -5.90 11.33
N VAL A 137 7.74 -6.98 11.15
CA VAL A 137 6.34 -6.97 10.69
C VAL A 137 5.52 -7.89 11.60
N ASP A 138 4.21 -7.64 11.73
CA ASP A 138 3.37 -8.53 12.54
C ASP A 138 3.21 -9.91 11.89
N GLU A 139 3.06 -10.95 12.71
CA GLU A 139 2.87 -12.34 12.28
C GLU A 139 1.49 -12.62 11.68
N SER A 140 0.52 -11.72 11.87
CA SER A 140 -0.87 -11.88 11.44
C SER A 140 -1.04 -11.42 9.99
N ARG A 141 -0.27 -12.02 9.07
CA ARG A 141 -0.32 -11.72 7.64
C ARG A 141 0.07 -12.92 6.78
N VAL A 142 -0.44 -12.95 5.55
CA VAL A 142 -0.04 -13.89 4.51
C VAL A 142 0.55 -13.11 3.35
N GLU A 143 1.80 -13.42 2.99
CA GLU A 143 2.43 -12.91 1.79
C GLU A 143 1.91 -13.63 0.55
N MET A 144 1.57 -12.86 -0.48
CA MET A 144 1.08 -13.39 -1.75
C MET A 144 2.05 -13.11 -2.90
N MET A 145 2.75 -11.98 -2.86
CA MET A 145 3.63 -11.55 -3.93
C MET A 145 4.81 -10.71 -3.42
N ILE A 146 5.96 -10.88 -4.07
CA ILE A 146 7.16 -10.07 -3.94
C ILE A 146 7.42 -9.40 -5.30
N GLY A 147 7.68 -8.10 -5.29
CA GLY A 147 7.90 -7.31 -6.50
C GLY A 147 6.62 -6.67 -7.04
N ARG A 148 6.74 -6.06 -8.21
CA ARG A 148 5.66 -5.38 -8.95
C ARG A 148 5.97 -5.43 -10.44
N ASP A 149 5.04 -4.93 -11.24
CA ASP A 149 5.21 -4.75 -12.69
C ASP A 149 5.48 -6.12 -13.36
N PHE A 150 4.64 -7.10 -13.02
CA PHE A 150 4.75 -8.48 -13.48
C PHE A 150 4.43 -8.60 -14.97
N SER A 151 5.23 -9.41 -15.66
CA SER A 151 4.89 -9.90 -16.99
C SER A 151 4.14 -11.21 -16.82
N LEU A 152 2.86 -11.22 -17.14
CA LEU A 152 2.02 -12.43 -17.10
C LEU A 152 1.77 -12.91 -18.53
N ASP A 153 1.96 -14.20 -18.78
CA ASP A 153 1.64 -14.77 -20.08
C ASP A 153 0.15 -14.55 -20.39
N GLU A 154 -0.16 -14.23 -21.64
CA GLU A 154 -1.53 -14.08 -22.16
C GLU A 154 -2.38 -12.99 -21.46
N CYS A 155 -1.76 -12.04 -20.76
CA CYS A 155 -2.46 -10.89 -20.19
C CYS A 155 -2.31 -9.64 -21.08
N SER A 156 -3.44 -9.04 -21.49
CA SER A 156 -3.42 -7.82 -22.31
C SER A 156 -2.94 -6.58 -21.56
N SER A 157 -2.94 -6.62 -20.23
CA SER A 157 -2.59 -5.49 -19.36
C SER A 157 -1.14 -5.47 -18.86
N ASN A 158 -0.23 -6.11 -19.58
CA ASN A 158 1.19 -6.13 -19.22
C ASN A 158 1.88 -4.75 -19.38
N PRO A 159 2.79 -4.37 -18.45
CA PRO A 159 3.07 -5.05 -17.20
C PRO A 159 1.94 -4.84 -16.16
N VAL A 160 1.61 -5.90 -15.43
CA VAL A 160 0.65 -5.85 -14.33
C VAL A 160 1.34 -5.30 -13.09
N ASN A 161 1.08 -4.04 -12.75
CA ASN A 161 1.71 -3.38 -11.60
C ASN A 161 1.51 -4.18 -10.29
N LEU A 162 0.27 -4.55 -9.96
CA LEU A 162 -0.09 -5.26 -8.74
C LEU A 162 -0.95 -6.49 -9.04
N PHE A 163 -0.60 -7.65 -8.47
CA PHE A 163 -1.28 -8.92 -8.73
C PHE A 163 -1.82 -9.61 -7.46
N ILE A 164 -2.59 -8.87 -6.66
CA ILE A 164 -3.20 -9.37 -5.42
C ILE A 164 -4.66 -9.80 -5.55
N TYR A 165 -5.31 -9.40 -6.65
CA TYR A 165 -6.70 -9.72 -6.92
C TYR A 165 -6.83 -10.40 -8.29
N PRO A 166 -7.92 -11.15 -8.53
CA PRO A 166 -8.16 -11.75 -9.83
C PRO A 166 -8.10 -10.73 -10.97
N LEU A 167 -7.43 -11.12 -12.04
CA LEU A 167 -7.50 -10.48 -13.35
C LEU A 167 -8.48 -11.29 -14.19
N LEU A 168 -9.46 -10.63 -14.80
CA LEU A 168 -10.45 -11.27 -15.67
C LEU A 168 -10.46 -10.53 -17.00
N GLU A 169 -10.32 -11.27 -18.08
CA GLU A 169 -10.44 -10.77 -19.44
C GLU A 169 -11.54 -11.57 -20.16
N ILE A 170 -12.40 -10.87 -20.90
CA ILE A 170 -13.46 -11.46 -21.74
C ILE A 170 -13.25 -10.87 -23.12
N GLU A 171 -12.95 -11.73 -24.11
CA GLU A 171 -12.59 -11.29 -25.48
C GLU A 171 -11.44 -10.26 -25.48
N ASP A 172 -10.34 -10.61 -24.79
CA ASP A 172 -9.13 -9.77 -24.64
C ASP A 172 -9.38 -8.37 -24.04
N LYS A 173 -10.50 -8.19 -23.32
CA LYS A 173 -10.85 -6.96 -22.63
C LYS A 173 -10.99 -7.18 -21.13
N SER A 174 -10.32 -6.34 -20.35
CA SER A 174 -10.43 -6.36 -18.89
C SER A 174 -11.88 -6.23 -18.43
N SER A 175 -12.28 -7.12 -17.52
CA SER A 175 -13.62 -7.22 -16.98
C SER A 175 -13.60 -7.20 -15.46
N LYS A 176 -14.58 -6.51 -14.88
CA LYS A 176 -14.82 -6.47 -13.43
C LYS A 176 -15.96 -7.41 -13.00
N ASN A 177 -16.42 -8.27 -13.90
CA ASN A 177 -17.56 -9.17 -13.67
C ASN A 177 -17.18 -10.38 -12.80
N PHE A 178 -16.67 -10.13 -11.60
CA PHE A 178 -16.35 -11.14 -10.61
C PHE A 178 -16.61 -10.61 -9.20
N LYS A 179 -16.82 -11.52 -8.26
CA LYS A 179 -16.89 -11.22 -6.83
C LYS A 179 -15.70 -11.87 -6.14
N LYS A 180 -15.16 -11.21 -5.12
CA LYS A 180 -14.07 -11.73 -4.30
C LYS A 180 -14.42 -11.65 -2.82
N SER A 181 -14.10 -12.70 -2.09
CA SER A 181 -14.21 -12.78 -0.64
C SER A 181 -13.02 -13.57 -0.11
N PHE A 182 -12.44 -13.08 0.98
CA PHE A 182 -11.29 -13.70 1.63
C PHE A 182 -11.61 -13.85 3.10
N THR A 183 -11.35 -15.04 3.64
CA THR A 183 -11.62 -15.40 5.04
C THR A 183 -10.47 -16.20 5.58
N PHE A 184 -10.22 -16.04 6.87
CA PHE A 184 -9.26 -16.82 7.64
C PHE A 184 -10.00 -17.72 8.63
N LYS A 185 -9.45 -18.91 8.88
CA LYS A 185 -9.85 -19.81 9.94
C LYS A 185 -8.64 -20.62 10.40
N GLU A 186 -8.41 -20.67 11.71
CA GLU A 186 -7.44 -21.54 12.37
C GLU A 186 -7.95 -22.99 12.29
N ILE A 187 -7.09 -23.92 11.80
CA ILE A 187 -7.41 -25.34 11.58
C ILE A 187 -6.84 -26.17 12.71
#